data_AF-A0A356IMF9-F1
#
_entry.id   AF-A0A356IMF9-F1
#
_cell.length_a   1.000
_cell.length_b   1.000
_cell.length_c   1.000
_cell.angle_alpha   90.00
_cell.angle_beta   90.00
_cell.angle_gamma   90.00
#
_symmetry.space_group_name_H-M   'P 1'
#
loop_
_entity.id
_entity.type
_entity.pdbx_description
1 polymer ?
#
loop_
_entity_poly.entity_id
_entity_poly.type
_entity_poly.pdbx_seq_one_letter_code
_entity_poly.pdbx_strand_id
1 'polypeptide(L)'
;NTVIVMTSNMGSDVIQTMAGEEQYDRMKAAVMDIVATHFRPELINRIDELVVFHPLVNEQIRGIAEIQLANLRKRLAERDLSLELSDEVMAKLVEAGFDPVYGARPLKRAIQREIENPLAQSILSGEFLPGETIVARMDEDRICFSK
;
A
#
# COMPACT_ATOMS: atom_id res chain seq x y z
N ASN A 1 -13.99 19.18 -21.04
CA ASN A 1 -14.00 19.31 -19.57
C ASN A 1 -12.83 18.52 -19.03
N THR A 2 -11.95 19.15 -18.25
CA THR A 2 -10.70 18.57 -17.76
C THR A 2 -10.62 18.80 -16.26
N VAL A 3 -10.19 17.79 -15.51
CA VAL A 3 -9.83 17.92 -14.09
C VAL A 3 -8.30 17.95 -14.02
N ILE A 4 -7.74 18.96 -13.35
CA ILE A 4 -6.30 19.09 -13.15
C ILE A 4 -5.98 18.67 -11.71
N VAL A 5 -5.14 17.65 -11.55
CA VAL A 5 -4.65 17.21 -10.24
C VAL A 5 -3.16 17.45 -10.18
N MET A 6 -2.69 18.10 -9.12
CA MET A 6 -1.28 18.34 -8.85
C MET A 6 -0.91 17.67 -7.53
N THR A 7 0.21 16.96 -7.51
CA THR A 7 0.71 16.26 -6.31
C THR A 7 2.09 16.75 -5.96
N SER A 8 2.35 17.00 -4.68
CA SER A 8 3.64 17.41 -4.13
C SER A 8 3.92 16.67 -2.83
N ASN A 9 5.19 16.46 -2.51
CA ASN A 9 5.66 15.89 -1.24
C ASN A 9 6.14 16.97 -0.25
N MET A 10 5.85 18.25 -0.51
CA MET A 10 6.20 19.33 0.40
C MET A 10 5.51 19.19 1.76
N GLY A 11 6.26 19.46 2.84
CA GLY A 11 5.75 19.35 4.21
C GLY A 11 5.55 17.90 4.69
N SER A 12 6.12 16.90 4.00
CA SER A 12 6.00 15.49 4.41
C SER A 12 6.52 15.23 5.81
N ASP A 13 7.60 15.90 6.21
CA ASP A 13 8.18 15.86 7.55
C ASP A 13 7.22 16.39 8.63
N VAL A 14 6.53 17.49 8.34
CA VAL A 14 5.50 18.06 9.22
C VAL A 14 4.31 17.12 9.34
N ILE A 15 3.86 16.52 8.24
CA ILE A 15 2.77 15.55 8.22
C ILE A 15 3.08 14.31 9.09
N GLN A 16 4.33 13.82 9.05
CA GLN A 16 4.74 12.66 9.84
C GLN A 16 4.86 12.97 11.33
N THR A 17 5.34 14.17 11.68
CA THR A 17 5.54 14.57 13.08
C THR A 17 4.27 15.00 13.78
N MET A 18 3.32 15.58 13.04
CA MET A 18 2.02 16.03 13.56
C MET A 18 0.90 14.99 13.34
N ALA A 19 1.27 13.73 13.13
CA ALA A 19 0.32 12.65 12.87
C ALA A 19 -0.66 12.45 14.04
N GLY A 20 -1.95 12.67 13.79
CA GLY A 20 -3.04 12.48 14.75
C GLY A 20 -4.30 13.24 14.33
N GLU A 21 -5.48 12.60 14.41
CA GLU A 21 -6.75 13.17 13.90
C GLU A 21 -7.13 14.50 14.59
N GLU A 22 -6.73 14.69 15.84
CA GLU A 22 -7.05 15.90 16.63
C GLU A 22 -6.30 17.17 16.20
N GLN A 23 -5.40 17.08 15.21
CA GLN A 23 -4.55 18.20 14.81
C GLN A 23 -4.59 18.52 13.31
N TYR A 24 -5.57 18.01 12.56
CA TYR A 24 -5.62 18.22 11.10
C TYR A 24 -5.48 19.68 10.67
N ASP A 25 -6.26 20.59 11.27
CA ASP A 25 -6.23 22.00 10.90
C ASP A 25 -4.87 22.65 11.18
N ARG A 26 -4.21 22.24 12.27
CA ARG A 26 -2.86 22.73 12.61
C ARG A 26 -1.81 22.18 11.66
N MET A 27 -1.87 20.89 11.35
CA MET A 27 -0.99 20.25 10.37
C MET A 27 -1.17 20.89 9.00
N LYS A 28 -2.42 21.12 8.57
CA LYS A 28 -2.75 21.77 7.30
C LYS A 28 -2.19 23.18 7.25
N ALA A 29 -2.37 23.98 8.30
CA ALA A 29 -1.79 25.32 8.37
C ALA A 29 -0.25 25.30 8.24
N ALA A 30 0.43 24.42 8.97
CA ALA A 30 1.88 24.29 8.92
C ALA A 30 2.40 23.85 7.54
N VAL A 31 1.71 22.91 6.87
CA VAL A 31 2.02 22.52 5.48
C VAL A 31 1.79 23.69 4.53
N MET A 32 0.73 24.48 4.73
CA MET A 32 0.44 25.65 3.90
C MET A 32 1.48 26.75 4.02
N ASP A 33 2.06 26.97 5.20
CA ASP A 33 3.17 27.90 5.37
C ASP A 33 4.38 27.47 4.52
N ILE A 34 4.69 26.17 4.49
CA ILE A 34 5.78 25.62 3.65
C ILE A 34 5.45 25.77 2.17
N VAL A 35 4.21 25.50 1.75
CA VAL A 35 3.75 25.68 0.35
C VAL A 35 3.88 27.14 -0.09
N ALA A 36 3.48 28.09 0.77
CA ALA A 36 3.55 29.52 0.48
C ALA A 36 4.98 30.06 0.34
N THR A 37 5.98 29.41 0.94
CA THR A 37 7.40 29.79 0.75
C THR A 37 7.99 29.31 -0.57
N HIS A 38 7.45 28.26 -1.20
CA HIS A 38 7.98 27.73 -2.47
C HIS A 38 7.18 28.17 -3.68
N PHE A 39 5.86 28.29 -3.56
CA PHE A 39 4.98 28.69 -4.66
C PHE A 39 4.52 30.12 -4.51
N ARG A 40 4.49 30.84 -5.64
CA ARG A 40 3.98 32.21 -5.62
C ARG A 40 2.48 32.22 -5.33
N PRO A 41 1.96 33.27 -4.64
CA PRO A 41 0.54 33.37 -4.32
C PRO A 41 -0.37 33.30 -5.54
N GLU A 42 0.07 33.75 -6.72
CA GLU A 42 -0.75 33.71 -7.92
C GLU A 42 -1.07 32.28 -8.38
N LEU A 43 -0.17 31.31 -8.14
CA LEU A 43 -0.44 29.91 -8.45
C LEU A 43 -1.39 29.30 -7.41
N ILE A 44 -1.16 29.56 -6.13
CA ILE A 44 -1.96 29.03 -5.03
C ILE A 44 -3.42 29.51 -5.16
N ASN A 45 -3.63 30.78 -5.53
CA ASN A 45 -4.95 31.38 -5.77
C ASN A 45 -5.67 30.85 -7.04
N ARG A 46 -5.06 29.92 -7.79
CA ARG A 46 -5.68 29.22 -8.93
C ARG A 46 -6.04 27.77 -8.62
N ILE A 47 -5.76 27.33 -7.40
CA ILE A 47 -6.13 25.99 -6.94
C ILE A 47 -7.43 26.13 -6.16
N ASP A 48 -8.47 25.45 -6.64
CA ASP A 48 -9.79 25.50 -6.01
C ASP A 48 -9.79 24.85 -4.61
N GLU A 49 -9.10 23.72 -4.48
CA GLU A 49 -9.01 22.98 -3.22
C GLU A 49 -7.61 22.42 -2.97
N LEU A 50 -7.12 22.61 -1.75
CA LEU A 50 -5.86 22.05 -1.27
C LEU A 50 -6.15 20.96 -0.24
N VAL A 51 -5.74 19.74 -0.59
CA VAL A 51 -5.93 18.52 0.20
C VAL A 51 -4.58 18.07 0.73
N VAL A 52 -4.46 18.00 2.06
CA VAL A 52 -3.29 17.41 2.75
C VAL A 52 -3.63 15.95 3.09
N PHE A 53 -2.78 15.03 2.65
CA PHE A 53 -2.93 13.60 2.93
C PHE A 53 -2.34 13.26 4.29
N HIS A 54 -3.08 12.46 5.06
CA HIS A 54 -2.61 11.90 6.31
C HIS A 54 -1.64 10.75 6.07
N PRO A 55 -0.71 10.49 7.02
CA PRO A 55 0.07 9.27 6.98
C PRO A 55 -0.86 8.05 7.09
N LEU A 56 -0.46 6.94 6.49
CA LEU A 56 -1.23 5.71 6.53
C LEU A 56 -1.14 5.08 7.92
N VAL A 57 -2.28 4.64 8.45
CA VAL A 57 -2.32 3.76 9.63
C VAL A 57 -2.28 2.29 9.22
N ASN A 58 -1.86 1.41 10.13
CA ASN A 58 -1.69 -0.03 9.85
C ASN A 58 -2.94 -0.69 9.22
N GLU A 59 -4.13 -0.31 9.67
CA GLU A 59 -5.40 -0.81 9.14
C GLU A 59 -5.60 -0.44 7.67
N GLN A 60 -5.21 0.78 7.27
CA GLN A 60 -5.28 1.22 5.89
C GLN A 60 -4.26 0.47 5.03
N ILE A 61 -3.08 0.16 5.56
CA ILE A 61 -2.05 -0.62 4.85
C ILE A 61 -2.55 -2.04 4.60
N ARG A 62 -3.21 -2.66 5.60
CA ARG A 62 -3.88 -3.95 5.42
C ARG A 62 -4.92 -3.89 4.31
N GLY A 63 -5.73 -2.84 4.26
CA GLY A 63 -6.68 -2.62 3.16
C GLY A 63 -6.01 -2.50 1.79
N ILE A 64 -4.89 -1.78 1.72
CA ILE A 64 -4.08 -1.67 0.48
C ILE A 64 -3.50 -3.04 0.10
N ALA A 65 -3.07 -3.84 1.07
CA ALA A 65 -2.55 -5.19 0.83
C ALA A 65 -3.62 -6.08 0.22
N GLU A 66 -4.85 -6.05 0.76
CA GLU A 66 -5.99 -6.79 0.20
C GLU A 66 -6.33 -6.36 -1.23
N ILE A 67 -6.31 -5.07 -1.55
CA ILE A 67 -6.53 -4.58 -2.92
C ILE A 67 -5.47 -5.14 -3.88
N GLN A 68 -4.21 -5.18 -3.46
CA GLN A 68 -3.12 -5.71 -4.29
C GLN A 68 -3.23 -7.24 -4.44
N LEU A 69 -3.53 -7.94 -3.37
CA LEU A 69 -3.75 -9.39 -3.37
C LEU A 69 -5.00 -9.79 -4.17
N ALA A 70 -6.04 -8.97 -4.19
CA ALA A 70 -7.21 -9.21 -5.05
C ALA A 70 -6.84 -9.28 -6.53
N ASN A 71 -5.91 -8.44 -6.99
CA ASN A 71 -5.41 -8.51 -8.37
C ASN A 71 -4.63 -9.80 -8.63
N LEU A 72 -3.88 -10.30 -7.64
CA LEU A 72 -3.20 -11.59 -7.72
C LEU A 72 -4.21 -12.75 -7.75
N ARG A 73 -5.17 -12.77 -6.82
CA ARG A 73 -6.26 -13.76 -6.75
C ARG A 73 -7.01 -13.84 -8.08
N LYS A 74 -7.29 -12.70 -8.71
CA LYS A 74 -7.93 -12.65 -10.04
C LYS A 74 -7.09 -13.36 -11.12
N ARG A 75 -5.78 -13.12 -11.17
CA ARG A 75 -4.86 -13.79 -12.12
C ARG A 75 -4.74 -15.29 -11.86
N LEU A 76 -4.81 -15.73 -10.60
CA LEU A 76 -4.83 -17.15 -10.24
C LEU A 76 -6.14 -17.82 -10.65
N ALA A 77 -7.28 -17.13 -10.47
CA ALA A 77 -8.59 -17.63 -10.86
C ALA A 77 -8.71 -17.84 -12.39
N GLU A 78 -8.02 -17.05 -13.21
CA GLU A 78 -7.91 -17.29 -14.66
C GLU A 78 -7.24 -18.64 -15.00
N ARG A 79 -6.55 -19.26 -14.04
CA ARG A 79 -5.93 -20.60 -14.12
C ARG A 79 -6.63 -21.63 -13.26
N ASP A 80 -7.85 -21.35 -12.80
CA ASP A 80 -8.64 -22.20 -11.90
C ASP A 80 -7.95 -22.47 -10.55
N LEU A 81 -7.15 -21.52 -10.05
CA LEU A 81 -6.48 -21.61 -8.76
C LEU A 81 -7.06 -20.58 -7.79
N SER A 82 -7.22 -20.98 -6.53
CA SER A 82 -7.60 -20.07 -5.43
C SER A 82 -6.41 -19.78 -4.51
N LEU A 83 -6.42 -18.63 -3.82
CA LEU A 83 -5.37 -18.25 -2.88
C LEU A 83 -5.95 -17.68 -1.59
N GLU A 84 -5.66 -18.37 -0.49
CA GLU A 84 -5.98 -17.98 0.87
C GLU A 84 -4.70 -17.65 1.64
N LEU A 85 -4.74 -16.60 2.47
CA LEU A 85 -3.60 -16.18 3.29
C LEU A 85 -4.04 -16.24 4.76
N SER A 86 -3.19 -16.79 5.63
CA SER A 86 -3.41 -16.66 7.07
C SER A 86 -3.24 -15.20 7.51
N ASP A 87 -3.84 -14.85 8.66
CA ASP A 87 -3.70 -13.51 9.24
C ASP A 87 -2.24 -13.17 9.57
N GLU A 88 -1.42 -14.16 9.87
CA GLU A 88 0.01 -13.98 10.17
C GLU A 88 0.79 -13.58 8.92
N VAL A 89 0.49 -14.20 7.77
CA VAL A 89 1.07 -13.82 6.47
C VAL A 89 0.65 -12.39 6.12
N MET A 90 -0.62 -12.05 6.32
CA MET A 90 -1.10 -10.69 6.10
C MET A 90 -0.38 -9.67 6.99
N ALA A 91 -0.21 -9.99 8.28
CA ALA A 91 0.52 -9.13 9.21
C ALA A 91 1.98 -8.93 8.77
N LYS A 92 2.66 -10.00 8.34
CA LYS A 92 4.03 -9.94 7.82
C LYS A 92 4.14 -9.06 6.58
N LEU A 93 3.18 -9.15 5.66
CA LEU A 93 3.14 -8.30 4.47
C LEU A 93 2.90 -6.83 4.80
N VAL A 94 2.04 -6.53 5.78
CA VAL A 94 1.79 -5.16 6.25
C VAL A 94 3.05 -4.58 6.89
N GLU A 95 3.73 -5.34 7.76
CA GLU A 95 4.98 -4.94 8.40
C GLU A 95 6.08 -4.66 7.36
N ALA A 96 6.31 -5.59 6.43
CA ALA A 96 7.32 -5.42 5.37
C ALA A 96 6.94 -4.36 4.32
N GLY A 97 5.65 -4.08 4.19
CA GLY A 97 5.08 -3.18 3.20
C GLY A 97 4.92 -1.73 3.67
N PHE A 98 5.13 -1.47 4.96
CA PHE A 98 5.06 -0.14 5.55
C PHE A 98 6.45 0.50 5.67
N ASP A 99 6.54 1.73 5.20
CA ASP A 99 7.68 2.60 5.49
C ASP A 99 7.16 3.98 5.90
N PRO A 100 7.62 4.56 7.02
CA PRO A 100 7.18 5.88 7.47
C PRO A 100 7.39 7.00 6.43
N VAL A 101 8.42 6.90 5.59
CA VAL A 101 8.75 7.89 4.57
C VAL A 101 8.07 7.56 3.23
N TYR A 102 8.04 6.29 2.84
CA TYR A 102 7.54 5.86 1.54
C TYR A 102 6.09 5.36 1.56
N GLY A 103 5.43 5.32 2.72
CA GLY A 103 4.07 4.80 2.89
C GLY A 103 3.97 3.33 2.48
N ALA A 104 2.87 2.94 1.84
CA ALA A 104 2.64 1.58 1.36
C ALA A 104 3.35 1.24 0.02
N ARG A 105 4.25 2.10 -0.48
CA ARG A 105 4.98 1.82 -1.74
C ARG A 105 5.82 0.52 -1.69
N PRO A 106 6.45 0.14 -0.57
CA PRO A 106 7.16 -1.13 -0.47
C PRO A 106 6.25 -2.36 -0.56
N LEU A 107 4.98 -2.24 -0.18
CA LEU A 107 4.02 -3.34 -0.10
C LEU A 107 3.89 -4.13 -1.40
N LYS A 108 3.86 -3.45 -2.55
CA LYS A 108 3.82 -4.12 -3.86
C LYS A 108 5.03 -5.01 -4.08
N ARG A 109 6.22 -4.54 -3.68
CA ARG A 109 7.46 -5.31 -3.78
C ARG A 109 7.47 -6.47 -2.79
N ALA A 110 6.97 -6.28 -1.57
CA ALA A 110 6.84 -7.33 -0.58
C ALA A 110 5.91 -8.46 -1.09
N ILE A 111 4.71 -8.13 -1.57
CA ILE A 111 3.78 -9.10 -2.15
C ILE A 111 4.42 -9.82 -3.35
N GLN A 112 5.10 -9.08 -4.23
CA GLN A 112 5.75 -9.70 -5.38
C GLN A 112 6.85 -10.68 -4.96
N ARG A 113 7.72 -10.29 -4.03
CA ARG A 113 8.87 -11.11 -3.60
C ARG A 113 8.45 -12.31 -2.77
N GLU A 114 7.54 -12.12 -1.84
CA GLU A 114 7.17 -13.10 -0.83
C GLU A 114 6.02 -14.01 -1.27
N ILE A 115 5.14 -13.53 -2.17
CA ILE A 115 3.95 -14.27 -2.62
C ILE A 115 4.02 -14.59 -4.11
N GLU A 116 4.09 -13.58 -4.99
CA GLU A 116 3.93 -13.82 -6.43
C GLU A 116 5.06 -14.66 -7.03
N ASN A 117 6.31 -14.35 -6.69
CA ASN A 117 7.47 -15.04 -7.26
C ASN A 117 7.53 -16.52 -6.81
N PRO A 118 7.41 -16.87 -5.51
CA PRO A 118 7.37 -18.26 -5.09
C PRO A 118 6.19 -19.02 -5.70
N LEU A 119 4.98 -18.44 -5.71
CA LEU A 119 3.81 -19.07 -6.32
C LEU A 119 4.00 -19.33 -7.81
N ALA A 120 4.57 -18.37 -8.55
CA ALA A 120 4.86 -18.57 -9.96
C ALA A 120 5.79 -19.76 -10.18
N GLN A 121 6.81 -19.92 -9.33
CA GLN A 121 7.74 -21.04 -9.43
C GLN A 121 7.06 -22.39 -9.11
N SER A 122 6.27 -22.47 -8.04
CA SER A 122 5.51 -23.68 -7.67
C SER A 122 4.44 -24.07 -8.70
N ILE A 123 3.78 -23.09 -9.33
CA ILE A 123 2.82 -23.37 -10.41
C ILE A 123 3.55 -23.90 -11.65
N LEU A 124 4.71 -23.33 -11.99
CA LEU A 124 5.51 -23.78 -13.13
C LEU A 124 6.14 -25.16 -12.92
N SER A 125 6.45 -25.54 -11.68
CA SER A 125 6.94 -26.89 -11.34
C SER A 125 5.83 -27.94 -11.30
N GLY A 126 4.56 -27.54 -11.42
CA GLY A 126 3.40 -28.42 -11.36
C GLY A 126 2.99 -28.84 -9.94
N GLU A 127 3.46 -28.13 -8.91
CA GLU A 127 3.10 -28.39 -7.51
C GLU A 127 1.61 -28.13 -7.25
N PHE A 128 1.07 -27.09 -7.89
CA PHE A 128 -0.33 -26.69 -7.82
C PHE A 128 -1.03 -26.89 -9.16
N LEU A 129 -2.19 -27.54 -9.12
CA LEU A 129 -2.99 -27.91 -10.30
C LEU A 129 -4.32 -27.15 -10.34
N PRO A 130 -4.93 -26.98 -11.53
CA PRO A 130 -6.28 -26.41 -11.67
C PRO A 130 -7.29 -27.06 -10.70
N GLY A 131 -8.12 -26.24 -10.07
CA GLY A 131 -9.11 -26.59 -9.05
C GLY A 131 -8.60 -26.53 -7.61
N GLU A 132 -7.29 -26.35 -7.40
CA GLU A 132 -6.72 -26.34 -6.05
C GLU A 132 -6.78 -24.97 -5.37
N THR A 133 -6.92 -25.00 -4.04
CA THR A 133 -6.80 -23.81 -3.19
C THR A 133 -5.41 -23.79 -2.58
N ILE A 134 -4.67 -22.73 -2.84
CA ILE A 134 -3.34 -22.52 -2.29
C ILE A 134 -3.50 -21.77 -0.97
N VAL A 135 -3.03 -22.36 0.12
CA VAL A 135 -3.04 -21.76 1.45
C VAL A 135 -1.63 -21.31 1.81
N ALA A 136 -1.45 -19.99 1.94
CA ALA A 136 -0.22 -19.38 2.43
C ALA A 136 -0.25 -19.28 3.95
N ARG A 137 0.77 -19.86 4.61
CA ARG A 137 0.94 -19.83 6.07
C ARG A 137 2.35 -19.39 6.44
N MET A 138 2.52 -18.93 7.66
CA MET A 138 3.83 -18.71 8.24
C MET A 138 4.40 -20.03 8.75
N ASP A 139 5.64 -20.31 8.39
CA ASP A 139 6.47 -21.35 8.99
C ASP A 139 7.75 -20.67 9.50
N GLU A 140 7.85 -20.54 10.82
CA GLU A 140 8.83 -19.69 11.49
C GLU A 140 8.82 -18.25 10.92
N ASP A 141 9.81 -17.88 10.13
CA ASP A 141 9.98 -16.57 9.51
C ASP A 141 9.74 -16.55 7.99
N ARG A 142 9.25 -17.66 7.42
CA ARG A 142 9.05 -17.81 5.98
C ARG A 142 7.59 -18.08 5.65
N ILE A 143 7.18 -17.64 4.46
CA ILE A 143 5.85 -17.94 3.93
C ILE A 143 5.95 -19.25 3.14
N CYS A 144 5.16 -20.22 3.55
CA CYS A 144 5.05 -21.53 2.92
C CYS A 144 3.67 -21.69 2.29
N PHE A 145 3.61 -22.42 1.17
CA PHE A 145 2.38 -22.68 0.43
C PHE A 145 2.00 -24.15 0.56
N SER A 146 0.71 -24.41 0.73
CA SER A 146 0.15 -25.75 0.86
C SER A 146 -1.21 -25.82 0.16
N LYS A 147 -1.76 -27.03 0.04
CA LYS A 147 -3.11 -27.30 -0.49
C LYS A 147 -4.13 -27.33 0.64
#